data_AF-A0A2D7FZA2-F1
#
_entry.id   AF-A0A2D7FZA2-F1
#
_cell.length_a   1.000
_cell.length_b   1.000
_cell.length_c   1.000
_cell.angle_alpha   90.00
_cell.angle_beta   90.00
_cell.angle_gamma   90.00
#
_symmetry.space_group_name_H-M   'P 1'
#
loop_
_entity.id
_entity.type
_entity.pdbx_description
1 polymer ?
#
loop_
_entity_poly.entity_id
_entity_poly.type
_entity_poly.pdbx_seq_one_letter_code
_entity_poly.pdbx_strand_id
1 'polypeptide(L)'
;MNWLLGRYSVLFYAMLGNVAFGTGLMLGIGPEAILGGCLLLSLALSTLGLHDFFQKHSPVRANFPVLGRLRYLFESIRPELRQYFWEEDDAELPYSRNQRAMVYQRAKSEFATRPFGSIEAMYDEDFSWLNHSISPVEIQASDFPTTVGEGDMAYQASLLNISGTSFGALSPPAIEALNRGAAQGNFAHNTGEGSVSPYHVAGGGDLILQVSTGYFGFRTPTGDLDEKRFEAQANRSQIKMIEIKLSQGAKPGHGGMLPGAKVNREIASTRGIPEGLDCLSPAVHRAFNSPLTLLNFADKLRHLSGGKPVGIKLCIGHPWELIAIVKTMVETRLVLDFITVDGAEGGTGAAPAEFSDHLGCPLTDAVVFADNCLRGAGLRERVKIAASGKLVSAFDIVRHCALGADWVNMARPFMFALGCIQARSCASDHCPTGIATMDPSRYRVLDIPLKANRVANFHRNTLDAVGELIGAAGIHHPSALTRRHIVRRLSGSEILLADQIYPSIANGQLFTDEPIADPRLAVYWDRVGQDQFSPITPVEGPAGPVAQPRNSID
;
A
#
# COMPACT_ATOMS: atom_id res chain seq x y z
N MET A 1 19.93 -36.78 31.59
CA MET A 1 19.16 -35.52 31.71
C MET A 1 18.23 -35.27 30.51
N ASN A 2 18.71 -35.37 29.26
CA ASN A 2 17.90 -35.07 28.07
C ASN A 2 16.62 -35.92 27.88
N TRP A 3 16.59 -37.16 28.37
CA TRP A 3 15.41 -38.04 28.31
C TRP A 3 14.45 -37.88 29.49
N LEU A 4 14.91 -37.35 30.63
CA LEU A 4 14.08 -37.20 31.83
C LEU A 4 13.54 -35.77 31.97
N LEU A 5 14.37 -34.75 31.72
CA LEU A 5 14.03 -33.34 31.92
C LEU A 5 14.43 -32.45 30.72
N GLY A 6 14.75 -33.07 29.57
CA GLY A 6 15.21 -32.32 28.41
C GLY A 6 14.44 -32.68 27.15
N ARG A 7 15.16 -32.69 26.02
CA ARG A 7 14.57 -32.65 24.68
C ARG A 7 13.69 -33.85 24.31
N TYR A 8 13.93 -35.02 24.92
CA TYR A 8 13.18 -36.25 24.65
C TYR A 8 12.19 -36.62 25.76
N SER A 9 12.00 -35.75 26.76
CA SER A 9 11.18 -36.02 27.94
C SER A 9 9.75 -36.45 27.59
N VAL A 10 9.07 -35.75 26.68
CA VAL A 10 7.69 -36.10 26.32
C VAL A 10 7.60 -37.45 25.59
N LEU A 11 8.54 -37.76 24.70
CA LEU A 11 8.61 -39.08 24.07
C LEU A 11 8.92 -40.18 25.10
N PHE A 12 9.86 -39.94 26.01
CA PHE A 12 10.22 -40.85 27.08
C PHE A 12 9.01 -41.18 27.98
N TYR A 13 8.31 -40.14 28.46
CA TYR A 13 7.15 -40.32 29.33
C TYR A 13 5.94 -40.90 28.59
N ALA A 14 5.78 -40.63 27.29
CA ALA A 14 4.77 -41.30 26.48
C ALA A 14 5.05 -42.80 26.34
N MET A 15 6.31 -43.19 26.08
CA MET A 15 6.70 -44.60 26.02
C MET A 15 6.58 -45.30 27.38
N LEU A 16 6.96 -44.63 28.46
CA LEU A 16 6.78 -45.13 29.83
C LEU A 16 5.29 -45.28 30.17
N GLY A 17 4.46 -44.34 29.71
CA GLY A 17 3.01 -44.38 29.83
C GLY A 17 2.40 -45.61 29.15
N ASN A 18 2.88 -46.00 27.97
CA ASN A 18 2.42 -47.22 27.30
C ASN A 18 2.63 -48.46 28.18
N VAL A 19 3.79 -48.55 28.84
CA VAL A 19 4.11 -49.66 29.73
C VAL A 19 3.26 -49.60 31.00
N ALA A 20 3.16 -48.43 31.63
CA ALA A 20 2.43 -48.26 32.89
C ALA A 20 0.92 -48.49 32.73
N PHE A 21 0.27 -47.84 31.76
CA PHE A 21 -1.17 -47.97 31.53
C PHE A 21 -1.52 -49.33 30.92
N GLY A 22 -0.68 -49.87 30.04
CA GLY A 22 -0.86 -51.23 29.50
C GLY A 22 -0.79 -52.29 30.60
N THR A 23 0.17 -52.16 31.51
CA THR A 23 0.30 -53.06 32.68
C THR A 23 -0.86 -52.88 33.65
N GLY A 24 -1.29 -51.63 33.91
CA GLY A 24 -2.44 -51.35 34.77
C GLY A 24 -3.75 -51.95 34.23
N LEU A 25 -3.96 -51.90 32.91
CA LEU A 25 -5.11 -52.53 32.25
C LEU A 25 -5.05 -54.06 32.33
N MET A 26 -3.86 -54.66 32.17
CA MET A 26 -3.66 -56.11 32.29
C MET A 26 -3.83 -56.63 33.72
N LEU A 27 -3.49 -55.82 34.72
CA LEU A 27 -3.62 -56.17 36.14
C LEU A 27 -4.98 -55.75 36.75
N GLY A 28 -5.86 -55.09 35.98
CA GLY A 28 -7.16 -54.63 36.45
C GLY A 28 -7.09 -53.51 37.52
N ILE A 29 -6.01 -52.72 37.53
CA ILE A 29 -5.76 -51.72 38.57
C ILE A 29 -6.42 -50.38 38.20
N GLY A 30 -7.74 -50.29 38.41
CA GLY A 30 -8.51 -49.05 38.25
C GLY A 30 -9.56 -49.09 37.13
N PRO A 31 -10.25 -47.97 36.84
CA PRO A 31 -11.30 -47.94 35.83
C PRO A 31 -10.75 -48.17 34.42
N GLU A 32 -11.16 -49.27 33.79
CA GLU A 32 -10.67 -49.69 32.46
C GLU A 32 -10.81 -48.60 31.40
N ALA A 33 -11.90 -47.83 31.42
CA ALA A 33 -12.14 -46.75 30.46
C ALA A 33 -11.09 -45.62 30.57
N ILE A 34 -10.66 -45.29 31.79
CA ILE A 34 -9.66 -44.23 32.03
C ILE A 34 -8.28 -44.73 31.62
N LEU A 35 -7.91 -45.94 32.04
CA LEU A 35 -6.64 -46.56 31.69
C LEU A 35 -6.51 -46.79 30.18
N GLY A 36 -7.59 -47.25 29.53
CA GLY A 36 -7.66 -47.41 28.08
C GLY A 36 -7.51 -46.07 27.35
N GLY A 37 -8.20 -45.02 27.81
CA GLY A 37 -8.04 -43.67 27.26
C GLY A 37 -6.61 -43.11 27.40
N CYS A 38 -6.00 -43.28 28.58
CA CYS A 38 -4.62 -42.87 28.83
C CYS A 38 -3.61 -43.66 27.97
N LEU A 39 -3.83 -44.96 27.79
CA LEU A 39 -3.00 -45.82 26.94
C LEU A 39 -3.10 -45.42 25.46
N LEU A 40 -4.31 -45.14 24.96
CA LEU A 40 -4.51 -44.66 23.59
C LEU A 40 -3.80 -43.32 23.35
N LEU A 41 -3.90 -42.39 24.30
CA LEU A 41 -3.19 -41.11 24.23
C LEU A 41 -1.67 -41.29 24.25
N SER A 42 -1.13 -42.15 25.13
CA SER A 42 0.32 -42.39 25.22
C SER A 42 0.86 -43.08 23.97
N LEU A 43 0.09 -44.00 23.37
CA LEU A 43 0.41 -44.64 22.09
C LEU A 43 0.42 -43.63 20.95
N ALA A 44 -0.58 -42.75 20.88
CA ALA A 44 -0.64 -41.69 19.87
C ALA A 44 0.55 -40.72 20.00
N LEU A 45 0.91 -40.31 21.21
CA LEU A 45 2.07 -39.43 21.44
C LEU A 45 3.41 -40.13 21.16
N SER A 46 3.53 -41.43 21.46
CA SER A 46 4.75 -42.21 21.20
C SER A 46 4.97 -42.42 19.70
N THR A 47 3.91 -42.77 18.96
CA THR A 47 3.98 -42.91 17.49
C THR A 47 4.31 -41.59 16.82
N LEU A 48 3.65 -40.50 17.24
CA LEU A 48 3.94 -39.14 16.75
C LEU A 48 5.37 -38.70 17.09
N GLY A 49 5.85 -39.00 18.29
CA GLY A 49 7.21 -38.68 18.73
C GLY A 49 8.27 -39.49 18.02
N LEU A 50 8.06 -40.79 17.78
CA LEU A 50 8.96 -41.60 16.96
C LEU A 50 9.02 -41.08 15.52
N HIS A 51 7.87 -40.74 14.93
CA HIS A 51 7.83 -40.11 13.62
C HIS A 51 8.61 -38.78 13.61
N ASP A 52 8.44 -37.94 14.63
CA ASP A 52 9.18 -36.68 14.77
C ASP A 52 10.70 -36.89 14.93
N PHE A 53 11.11 -37.93 15.67
CA PHE A 53 12.52 -38.25 15.93
C PHE A 53 13.27 -38.74 14.67
N PHE A 54 12.61 -39.52 13.81
CA PHE A 54 13.25 -40.09 12.61
C PHE A 54 13.16 -39.21 11.36
N GLN A 55 12.26 -38.23 11.31
CA GLN A 55 12.20 -37.32 10.16
C GLN A 55 13.40 -36.38 10.11
N LYS A 56 13.82 -36.01 8.89
CA LYS A 56 14.97 -35.11 8.66
C LYS A 56 14.57 -33.69 8.20
N HIS A 57 13.28 -33.41 8.04
CA HIS A 57 12.79 -32.15 7.45
C HIS A 57 12.73 -30.96 8.42
N SER A 58 12.46 -31.19 9.71
CA SER A 58 12.39 -30.12 10.72
C SER A 58 13.34 -30.44 11.88
N PRO A 59 14.50 -29.75 11.95
CA PRO A 59 15.49 -29.97 13.01
C PRO A 59 14.94 -29.76 14.42
N VAL A 60 13.97 -28.87 14.59
CA VAL A 60 13.33 -28.59 15.89
C VAL A 60 12.48 -29.78 16.34
N ARG A 61 11.65 -30.34 15.46
CA ARG A 61 10.84 -31.53 15.79
C ARG A 61 11.68 -32.80 15.97
N ALA A 62 12.77 -32.94 15.22
CA ALA A 62 13.71 -34.06 15.40
C ALA A 62 14.46 -33.99 16.73
N ASN A 63 14.91 -32.80 17.13
CA ASN A 63 15.59 -32.62 18.42
C ASN A 63 14.63 -32.61 19.61
N PHE A 64 13.38 -32.20 19.42
CA PHE A 64 12.34 -32.14 20.46
C PHE A 64 11.06 -32.87 19.99
N PRO A 65 11.05 -34.21 19.98
CA PRO A 65 9.88 -34.98 19.54
C PRO A 65 8.64 -34.63 20.35
N VAL A 66 7.50 -34.44 19.67
CA VAL A 66 6.22 -33.95 20.24
C VAL A 66 6.29 -32.50 20.74
N LEU A 67 7.26 -32.14 21.59
CA LEU A 67 7.43 -30.78 22.15
C LEU A 67 7.65 -29.71 21.08
N GLY A 68 8.42 -30.01 20.04
CA GLY A 68 8.68 -29.09 18.93
C GLY A 68 7.40 -28.69 18.17
N ARG A 69 6.33 -29.49 18.26
CA ARG A 69 5.03 -29.15 17.65
C ARG A 69 4.30 -28.06 18.44
N LEU A 70 4.48 -27.99 19.76
CA LEU A 70 3.93 -26.90 20.58
C LEU A 70 4.52 -25.55 20.18
N ARG A 71 5.80 -25.51 19.80
CA ARG A 71 6.40 -24.29 19.22
C ARG A 71 5.61 -23.82 18.01
N TYR A 72 5.39 -24.69 17.02
CA TYR A 72 4.68 -24.32 15.80
C TYR A 72 3.21 -23.98 16.06
N LEU A 73 2.56 -24.65 17.02
CA LEU A 73 1.23 -24.28 17.49
C LEU A 73 1.21 -22.85 18.05
N PHE A 74 2.07 -22.54 19.03
CA PHE A 74 2.15 -21.20 19.60
C PHE A 74 2.60 -20.16 18.57
N GLU A 75 3.51 -20.51 17.67
CA GLU A 75 3.96 -19.64 16.57
C GLU A 75 2.80 -19.29 15.62
N SER A 76 1.86 -20.20 15.40
CA SER A 76 0.68 -19.97 14.56
C SER A 76 -0.39 -19.07 15.20
N ILE A 77 -0.50 -19.05 16.54
CA ILE A 77 -1.48 -18.22 17.29
C ILE A 77 -0.81 -16.95 17.86
N ARG A 78 0.53 -16.88 17.81
CA ARG A 78 1.32 -15.77 18.37
C ARG A 78 0.91 -14.41 17.80
N PRO A 79 0.68 -14.23 16.47
CA PRO A 79 0.28 -12.94 15.94
C PRO A 79 -1.02 -12.43 16.57
N GLU A 80 -2.03 -13.31 16.71
CA GLU A 80 -3.33 -12.99 17.30
C GLU A 80 -3.21 -12.70 18.79
N LEU A 81 -2.52 -13.54 19.55
CA LEU A 81 -2.37 -13.30 20.99
C LEU A 81 -1.56 -12.03 21.27
N ARG A 82 -0.51 -11.75 20.48
CA ARG A 82 0.25 -10.50 20.58
C ARG A 82 -0.65 -9.30 20.37
N GLN A 83 -1.48 -9.31 19.34
CA GLN A 83 -2.39 -8.22 19.02
C GLN A 83 -3.42 -7.92 20.12
N TYR A 84 -3.90 -8.94 20.84
CA TYR A 84 -4.94 -8.77 21.86
C TYR A 84 -4.43 -8.58 23.29
N PHE A 85 -3.31 -9.23 23.66
CA PHE A 85 -2.83 -9.26 25.04
C PHE A 85 -1.55 -8.47 25.29
N TRP A 86 -0.74 -8.18 24.26
CA TRP A 86 0.62 -7.66 24.43
C TRP A 86 0.98 -6.44 23.57
N GLU A 87 0.19 -6.07 22.56
CA GLU A 87 0.41 -4.88 21.74
C GLU A 87 -0.06 -3.63 22.51
N GLU A 88 0.85 -2.68 22.76
CA GLU A 88 0.49 -1.37 23.28
C GLU A 88 -0.36 -0.61 22.26
N ASP A 89 -1.21 0.31 22.70
CA ASP A 89 -2.21 0.91 21.83
C ASP A 89 -1.59 1.79 20.71
N ASP A 90 -0.42 2.38 20.97
CA ASP A 90 0.40 3.23 20.09
C ASP A 90 1.52 2.49 19.34
N ALA A 91 1.91 1.28 19.78
CA ALA A 91 2.94 0.49 19.11
C ALA A 91 2.55 0.16 17.65
N GLU A 92 3.27 0.70 16.68
CA GLU A 92 2.98 0.50 15.25
C GLU A 92 3.66 -0.74 14.67
N LEU A 93 2.95 -1.85 14.36
CA LEU A 93 3.48 -2.86 13.41
C LEU A 93 2.39 -3.67 12.66
N PRO A 94 1.96 -3.32 11.42
CA PRO A 94 2.23 -2.10 10.66
C PRO A 94 1.33 -0.90 10.97
N TYR A 95 0.16 -1.09 11.60
CA TYR A 95 -0.72 0.00 12.05
C TYR A 95 -1.09 -0.22 13.51
N SER A 96 -1.06 0.85 14.31
CA SER A 96 -1.38 0.79 15.73
C SER A 96 -2.84 0.42 15.98
N ARG A 97 -3.16 -0.01 17.20
CA ARG A 97 -4.55 -0.30 17.58
C ARG A 97 -5.42 0.96 17.52
N ASN A 98 -4.88 2.12 17.88
CA ASN A 98 -5.59 3.40 17.80
C ASN A 98 -5.91 3.80 16.36
N GLN A 99 -4.96 3.68 15.44
CA GLN A 99 -5.18 3.92 14.02
C GLN A 99 -6.32 3.05 13.48
N ARG A 100 -6.31 1.75 13.80
CA ARG A 100 -7.37 0.81 13.38
C ARG A 100 -8.73 1.13 14.03
N ALA A 101 -8.74 1.43 15.33
CA ALA A 101 -9.94 1.79 16.07
C ALA A 101 -10.60 3.05 15.52
N MET A 102 -9.81 4.09 15.21
CA MET A 102 -10.28 5.32 14.57
C MET A 102 -11.00 5.01 13.25
N VAL A 103 -10.40 4.18 12.40
CA VAL A 103 -11.01 3.79 11.12
C VAL A 103 -12.31 3.02 11.36
N TYR A 104 -12.35 2.08 12.30
CA TYR A 104 -13.58 1.34 12.62
C TYR A 104 -14.70 2.25 13.15
N GLN A 105 -14.38 3.19 14.03
CA GLN A 105 -15.34 4.14 14.59
C GLN A 105 -15.92 5.03 13.49
N ARG A 106 -15.06 5.60 12.65
CA ARG A 106 -15.47 6.38 11.47
C ARG A 106 -16.33 5.57 10.51
N ALA A 107 -15.94 4.33 10.20
CA ALA A 107 -16.70 3.45 9.31
C ALA A 107 -18.11 3.12 9.86
N LYS A 108 -18.25 3.00 11.19
CA LYS A 108 -19.53 2.73 11.83
C LYS A 108 -20.33 4.00 12.18
N SER A 109 -19.78 5.19 11.91
CA SER A 109 -20.31 6.47 12.38
C SER A 109 -20.54 6.49 13.90
N GLU A 110 -19.66 5.85 14.66
CA GLU A 110 -19.63 5.93 16.12
C GLU A 110 -18.91 7.24 16.53
N PHE A 111 -19.38 7.92 17.60
CA PHE A 111 -18.75 9.14 18.10
C PHE A 111 -17.27 8.88 18.46
N ALA A 112 -16.36 9.50 17.73
CA ALA A 112 -14.92 9.39 17.94
C ALA A 112 -14.40 10.44 18.95
N THR A 113 -15.09 10.61 20.08
CA THR A 113 -14.57 11.44 21.17
C THR A 113 -13.63 10.62 22.04
N ARG A 114 -12.34 10.95 22.03
CA ARG A 114 -11.35 10.30 22.89
C ARG A 114 -11.21 11.07 24.21
N PRO A 115 -11.52 10.47 25.38
CA PRO A 115 -11.21 11.10 26.66
C PRO A 115 -9.69 11.06 26.94
N PHE A 116 -9.23 11.88 27.89
CA PHE A 116 -7.87 11.82 28.48
C PHE A 116 -6.70 12.48 27.70
N GLY A 117 -6.95 13.05 26.51
CA GLY A 117 -5.92 13.79 25.75
C GLY A 117 -5.09 12.93 24.80
N SER A 118 -3.98 13.49 24.30
CA SER A 118 -3.07 12.77 23.39
C SER A 118 -2.29 11.71 24.16
N ILE A 119 -2.11 10.55 23.54
CA ILE A 119 -1.16 9.53 23.99
C ILE A 119 0.08 9.47 23.09
N GLU A 120 0.11 10.28 22.04
CA GLU A 120 1.26 10.37 21.14
C GLU A 120 2.43 10.97 21.90
N ALA A 121 3.64 10.47 21.63
CA ALA A 121 4.87 11.02 22.18
C ALA A 121 5.24 12.34 21.49
N MET A 122 4.55 13.43 21.84
CA MET A 122 4.66 14.75 21.16
C MET A 122 6.06 15.40 21.24
N TYR A 123 6.92 14.87 22.10
CA TYR A 123 8.30 15.32 22.30
C TYR A 123 9.33 14.45 21.57
N ASP A 124 8.90 13.36 20.94
CA ASP A 124 9.80 12.54 20.13
C ASP A 124 10.24 13.30 18.89
N GLU A 125 11.45 12.98 18.44
CA GLU A 125 11.96 13.44 17.15
C GLU A 125 10.98 13.00 16.05
N ASP A 126 10.81 13.85 15.04
CA ASP A 126 9.87 13.68 13.92
C ASP A 126 8.38 13.84 14.22
N PHE A 127 8.00 14.11 15.47
CA PHE A 127 6.62 14.49 15.76
C PHE A 127 6.23 15.72 14.94
N SER A 128 5.10 15.61 14.25
CA SER A 128 4.60 16.64 13.33
C SER A 128 3.18 17.04 13.71
N TRP A 129 2.86 18.33 13.61
CA TRP A 129 1.52 18.84 13.91
C TRP A 129 1.11 20.01 12.99
N LEU A 130 -0.19 20.32 13.02
CA LEU A 130 -0.78 21.47 12.36
C LEU A 130 -1.00 22.58 13.40
N ASN A 131 -0.53 23.80 13.12
CA ASN A 131 -0.83 24.94 13.99
C ASN A 131 -2.29 25.39 13.80
N HIS A 132 -2.96 25.71 14.91
CA HIS A 132 -4.29 26.32 14.87
C HIS A 132 -4.19 27.82 14.59
N SER A 133 -5.27 28.40 14.05
CA SER A 133 -5.42 29.84 13.89
C SER A 133 -6.15 30.42 15.10
N ILE A 134 -5.77 31.64 15.51
CA ILE A 134 -6.56 32.44 16.47
C ILE A 134 -7.88 32.93 15.87
N SER A 135 -8.02 32.84 14.54
CA SER A 135 -9.23 33.11 13.79
C SER A 135 -9.61 31.86 12.97
N PRO A 136 -10.20 30.83 13.60
CA PRO A 136 -10.64 29.64 12.89
C PRO A 136 -11.82 29.95 11.96
N VAL A 137 -12.06 29.07 10.99
CA VAL A 137 -13.16 29.17 10.03
C VAL A 137 -13.98 27.90 10.05
N GLU A 138 -15.30 28.04 9.90
CA GLU A 138 -16.21 26.90 9.79
C GLU A 138 -16.27 26.44 8.33
N ILE A 139 -16.13 25.13 8.11
CA ILE A 139 -16.19 24.53 6.78
C ILE A 139 -17.37 23.58 6.73
N GLN A 140 -18.26 23.82 5.76
CA GLN A 140 -19.45 23.00 5.54
C GLN A 140 -19.30 22.00 4.39
N ALA A 141 -18.18 22.05 3.65
CA ALA A 141 -17.91 21.15 2.56
C ALA A 141 -17.61 19.73 3.07
N SER A 142 -18.28 18.72 2.51
CA SER A 142 -18.06 17.31 2.82
C SER A 142 -17.01 16.65 1.93
N ASP A 143 -16.61 17.30 0.82
CA ASP A 143 -15.53 16.86 -0.06
C ASP A 143 -14.82 18.07 -0.72
N PHE A 144 -13.58 17.84 -1.18
CA PHE A 144 -12.67 18.82 -1.76
C PHE A 144 -12.13 18.30 -3.11
N PRO A 145 -12.97 18.25 -4.16
CA PRO A 145 -12.62 17.60 -5.41
C PRO A 145 -11.51 18.36 -6.17
N THR A 146 -10.60 17.60 -6.79
CA THR A 146 -9.57 18.08 -7.69
C THR A 146 -9.91 17.73 -9.13
N THR A 147 -9.86 18.72 -10.02
CA THR A 147 -9.96 18.48 -11.46
C THR A 147 -8.66 17.88 -12.00
N VAL A 148 -8.78 16.71 -12.64
CA VAL A 148 -7.68 15.97 -13.27
C VAL A 148 -7.94 15.84 -14.76
N GLY A 149 -6.96 16.25 -15.57
CA GLY A 149 -7.07 16.32 -17.02
C GLY A 149 -7.78 17.58 -17.53
N GLU A 150 -8.08 17.59 -18.82
CA GLU A 150 -8.59 18.76 -19.55
C GLU A 150 -9.78 18.39 -20.44
N GLY A 151 -10.61 19.38 -20.76
CA GLY A 151 -11.78 19.21 -21.62
C GLY A 151 -12.91 18.41 -20.98
N ASP A 152 -13.81 17.91 -21.82
CA ASP A 152 -15.05 17.25 -21.39
C ASP A 152 -14.83 15.93 -20.63
N MET A 153 -13.63 15.35 -20.76
CA MET A 153 -13.25 14.11 -20.10
C MET A 153 -12.52 14.33 -18.77
N ALA A 154 -12.30 15.57 -18.35
CA ALA A 154 -11.68 15.87 -17.06
C ALA A 154 -12.48 15.26 -15.91
N TYR A 155 -11.78 14.70 -14.93
CA TYR A 155 -12.39 14.01 -13.79
C TYR A 155 -12.31 14.85 -12.53
N GLN A 156 -13.39 14.89 -11.75
CA GLN A 156 -13.42 15.49 -10.42
C GLN A 156 -13.06 14.43 -9.37
N ALA A 157 -11.77 14.27 -9.10
CA ALA A 157 -11.29 13.30 -8.13
C ALA A 157 -11.55 13.80 -6.70
N SER A 158 -12.22 13.00 -5.87
CA SER A 158 -12.37 13.28 -4.44
C SER A 158 -11.02 13.45 -3.75
N LEU A 159 -10.96 14.17 -2.64
CA LEU A 159 -9.71 14.33 -1.87
C LEU A 159 -9.18 12.97 -1.35
N LEU A 160 -10.07 12.01 -1.13
CA LEU A 160 -9.75 10.67 -0.65
C LEU A 160 -10.36 9.62 -1.59
N ASN A 161 -9.51 8.78 -2.20
CA ASN A 161 -9.96 7.68 -3.06
C ASN A 161 -9.40 6.33 -2.60
N ILE A 162 -9.97 5.23 -3.13
CA ILE A 162 -9.49 3.87 -2.82
C ILE A 162 -8.30 3.55 -3.74
N SER A 163 -7.14 3.30 -3.14
CA SER A 163 -5.91 2.91 -3.86
C SER A 163 -6.02 1.52 -4.49
N GLY A 164 -5.20 1.26 -5.52
CA GLY A 164 -5.31 0.06 -6.36
C GLY A 164 -5.13 -1.24 -5.58
N THR A 165 -6.19 -2.06 -5.52
CA THR A 165 -6.14 -3.41 -4.95
C THR A 165 -6.77 -4.41 -5.90
N SER A 166 -6.00 -5.41 -6.33
CA SER A 166 -6.45 -6.30 -7.41
C SER A 166 -7.59 -7.24 -6.99
N PHE A 167 -8.55 -7.46 -7.88
CA PHE A 167 -9.41 -8.63 -7.81
C PHE A 167 -8.55 -9.91 -7.86
N GLY A 168 -8.73 -10.79 -6.88
CA GLY A 168 -7.84 -11.91 -6.61
C GLY A 168 -7.00 -11.70 -5.36
N ALA A 169 -6.44 -10.50 -5.15
CA ALA A 169 -5.89 -10.16 -3.84
C ALA A 169 -7.03 -10.00 -2.83
N LEU A 170 -8.10 -9.31 -3.23
CA LEU A 170 -9.34 -9.19 -2.48
C LEU A 170 -10.44 -10.10 -3.05
N SER A 171 -11.34 -10.51 -2.16
CA SER A 171 -12.48 -11.38 -2.45
C SER A 171 -13.55 -10.66 -3.30
N PRO A 172 -14.41 -11.42 -4.00
CA PRO A 172 -15.54 -10.85 -4.73
C PRO A 172 -16.41 -9.85 -3.95
N PRO A 173 -16.97 -10.19 -2.77
CA PRO A 173 -17.81 -9.25 -2.02
C PRO A 173 -17.02 -8.05 -1.47
N ALA A 174 -15.71 -8.19 -1.23
CA ALA A 174 -14.88 -7.06 -0.81
C ALA A 174 -14.74 -6.02 -1.94
N ILE A 175 -14.46 -6.47 -3.17
CA ILE A 175 -14.37 -5.59 -4.35
C ILE A 175 -15.72 -4.89 -4.61
N GLU A 176 -16.83 -5.65 -4.58
CA GLU A 176 -18.16 -5.07 -4.80
C GLU A 176 -18.52 -4.07 -3.71
N ALA A 177 -18.26 -4.38 -2.43
CA ALA A 177 -18.53 -3.48 -1.32
C ALA A 177 -17.69 -2.19 -1.40
N LEU A 178 -16.40 -2.29 -1.77
CA LEU A 178 -15.54 -1.13 -1.96
C LEU A 178 -16.07 -0.22 -3.06
N ASN A 179 -16.39 -0.78 -4.24
CA ASN A 179 -16.87 0.02 -5.35
C ASN A 179 -18.30 0.56 -5.12
N ARG A 180 -19.17 -0.19 -4.44
CA ARG A 180 -20.50 0.31 -4.03
C ARG A 180 -20.41 1.43 -3.00
N GLY A 181 -19.48 1.36 -2.06
CA GLY A 181 -19.20 2.45 -1.13
C GLY A 181 -18.66 3.70 -1.85
N ALA A 182 -17.79 3.52 -2.85
CA ALA A 182 -17.35 4.58 -3.76
C ALA A 182 -18.51 5.25 -4.52
N ALA A 183 -19.46 4.45 -5.02
CA ALA A 183 -20.67 4.99 -5.65
C ALA A 183 -21.51 5.84 -4.70
N GLN A 184 -21.68 5.37 -3.45
CA GLN A 184 -22.47 6.07 -2.43
C GLN A 184 -21.81 7.39 -1.98
N GLY A 185 -20.49 7.45 -1.94
CA GLY A 185 -19.74 8.63 -1.50
C GLY A 185 -19.16 9.49 -2.62
N ASN A 186 -19.42 9.16 -3.89
CA ASN A 186 -18.91 9.88 -5.06
C ASN A 186 -17.37 10.01 -5.11
N PHE A 187 -16.66 8.90 -4.89
CA PHE A 187 -15.20 8.81 -5.02
C PHE A 187 -14.78 7.60 -5.85
N ALA A 188 -13.53 7.59 -6.30
CA ALA A 188 -13.04 6.56 -7.21
C ALA A 188 -12.47 5.32 -6.49
N HIS A 189 -12.61 4.17 -7.12
CA HIS A 189 -11.93 2.93 -6.76
C HIS A 189 -10.94 2.51 -7.84
N ASN A 190 -9.65 2.48 -7.51
CA ASN A 190 -8.64 1.98 -8.44
C ASN A 190 -8.66 0.44 -8.49
N THR A 191 -8.72 -0.12 -9.70
CA THR A 191 -8.90 -1.58 -9.93
C THR A 191 -7.75 -2.44 -9.46
N GLY A 192 -6.58 -1.84 -9.24
CA GLY A 192 -5.33 -2.56 -9.09
C GLY A 192 -4.96 -3.37 -10.34
N GLU A 193 -3.95 -4.22 -10.20
CA GLU A 193 -3.37 -4.99 -11.32
C GLU A 193 -4.27 -6.13 -11.85
N GLY A 194 -5.44 -6.36 -11.24
CA GLY A 194 -6.29 -7.52 -11.52
C GLY A 194 -7.24 -7.35 -12.71
N SER A 195 -7.21 -6.19 -13.37
CA SER A 195 -8.23 -5.73 -14.33
C SER A 195 -9.59 -5.40 -13.71
N VAL A 196 -10.52 -4.90 -14.52
CA VAL A 196 -11.92 -4.66 -14.13
C VAL A 196 -12.64 -6.00 -14.04
N SER A 197 -13.04 -6.38 -12.82
CA SER A 197 -13.84 -7.57 -12.58
C SER A 197 -15.36 -7.30 -12.64
N PRO A 198 -16.21 -8.32 -12.79
CA PRO A 198 -17.67 -8.17 -12.69
C PRO A 198 -18.12 -7.51 -11.37
N TYR A 199 -17.38 -7.71 -10.29
CA TYR A 199 -17.66 -7.15 -8.97
C TYR A 199 -17.37 -5.65 -8.88
N HIS A 200 -16.38 -5.15 -9.64
CA HIS A 200 -16.22 -3.69 -9.81
C HIS A 200 -17.40 -3.10 -10.56
N VAL A 201 -17.87 -3.79 -11.60
CA VAL A 201 -19.01 -3.32 -12.41
C VAL A 201 -20.30 -3.31 -11.59
N ALA A 202 -20.54 -4.37 -10.81
CA ALA A 202 -21.71 -4.51 -9.94
C ALA A 202 -21.78 -3.47 -8.82
N GLY A 203 -20.64 -2.91 -8.40
CA GLY A 203 -20.60 -1.84 -7.40
C GLY A 203 -21.14 -0.50 -7.93
N GLY A 204 -21.01 -0.24 -9.24
CA GLY A 204 -21.56 0.94 -9.91
C GLY A 204 -20.80 2.27 -9.69
N GLY A 205 -19.74 2.28 -8.89
CA GLY A 205 -18.94 3.47 -8.61
C GLY A 205 -17.86 3.73 -9.65
N ASP A 206 -17.28 4.94 -9.61
CA ASP A 206 -16.21 5.35 -10.49
C ASP A 206 -14.94 4.52 -10.30
N LEU A 207 -14.21 4.31 -11.40
CA LEU A 207 -13.03 3.45 -11.46
C LEU A 207 -11.83 4.18 -12.07
N ILE A 208 -10.66 3.94 -11.48
CA ILE A 208 -9.37 4.22 -12.11
C ILE A 208 -8.83 2.91 -12.63
N LEU A 209 -8.71 2.78 -13.96
CA LEU A 209 -8.20 1.57 -14.59
C LEU A 209 -6.68 1.54 -14.47
N GLN A 210 -6.16 0.60 -13.68
CA GLN A 210 -4.72 0.43 -13.55
C GLN A 210 -4.16 -0.49 -14.65
N VAL A 211 -3.18 0.01 -15.38
CA VAL A 211 -2.43 -0.70 -16.42
C VAL A 211 -1.07 -1.08 -15.84
N SER A 212 -0.91 -2.35 -15.46
CA SER A 212 0.35 -2.91 -14.93
C SER A 212 1.09 -3.73 -16.00
N THR A 213 2.30 -4.18 -15.68
CA THR A 213 3.22 -4.89 -16.59
C THR A 213 2.66 -6.20 -17.16
N GLY A 214 1.68 -6.82 -16.49
CA GLY A 214 1.01 -8.04 -16.96
C GLY A 214 -0.12 -7.81 -17.97
N TYR A 215 -0.59 -6.56 -18.13
CA TYR A 215 -1.72 -6.16 -18.99
C TYR A 215 -2.98 -7.03 -18.81
N PHE A 216 -3.23 -7.53 -17.61
CA PHE A 216 -4.32 -8.48 -17.36
C PHE A 216 -5.68 -7.93 -17.77
N GLY A 217 -6.49 -8.79 -18.40
CA GLY A 217 -7.80 -8.43 -18.98
C GLY A 217 -7.75 -7.75 -20.35
N PHE A 218 -6.57 -7.27 -20.79
CA PHE A 218 -6.35 -6.70 -22.12
C PHE A 218 -4.95 -7.07 -22.65
N ARG A 219 -4.55 -8.31 -22.42
CA ARG A 219 -3.29 -8.88 -22.93
C ARG A 219 -3.52 -9.80 -24.12
N THR A 220 -2.56 -9.81 -25.03
CA THR A 220 -2.40 -10.85 -26.05
C THR A 220 -1.89 -12.15 -25.41
N PRO A 221 -1.98 -13.30 -26.11
CA PRO A 221 -1.37 -14.55 -25.64
C PRO A 221 0.14 -14.44 -25.38
N THR A 222 0.85 -13.57 -26.11
CA THR A 222 2.29 -13.31 -25.93
C THR A 222 2.60 -12.42 -24.71
N GLY A 223 1.57 -11.79 -24.12
CA GLY A 223 1.68 -10.93 -22.95
C GLY A 223 1.88 -9.44 -23.26
N ASP A 224 1.60 -9.03 -24.49
CA ASP A 224 1.63 -7.63 -24.92
C ASP A 224 0.23 -7.01 -24.76
N LEU A 225 0.11 -5.69 -24.94
CA LEU A 225 -1.17 -4.99 -24.89
C LEU A 225 -2.06 -5.41 -26.08
N ASP A 226 -3.28 -5.86 -25.80
CA ASP A 226 -4.36 -5.99 -26.78
C ASP A 226 -5.18 -4.69 -26.76
N GLU A 227 -4.92 -3.84 -27.76
CA GLU A 227 -5.49 -2.50 -27.86
C GLU A 227 -7.02 -2.50 -27.96
N LYS A 228 -7.60 -3.47 -28.67
CA LYS A 228 -9.07 -3.55 -28.83
C LYS A 228 -9.74 -3.91 -27.52
N ARG A 229 -9.14 -4.84 -26.76
CA ARG A 229 -9.63 -5.19 -25.42
C ARG A 229 -9.45 -4.05 -24.44
N PHE A 230 -8.32 -3.36 -24.50
CA PHE A 230 -8.08 -2.17 -23.69
C PHE A 230 -9.12 -1.09 -23.99
N GLU A 231 -9.32 -0.73 -25.27
CA GLU A 231 -10.30 0.26 -25.72
C GLU A 231 -11.72 -0.09 -25.23
N ALA A 232 -12.15 -1.34 -25.40
CA ALA A 232 -13.47 -1.79 -24.94
C ALA A 232 -13.65 -1.66 -23.42
N GLN A 233 -12.60 -1.89 -22.63
CA GLN A 233 -12.67 -1.77 -21.17
C GLN A 233 -12.54 -0.30 -20.72
N ALA A 234 -11.59 0.44 -21.30
CA ALA A 234 -11.29 1.82 -20.98
C ALA A 234 -12.47 2.75 -21.32
N ASN A 235 -13.28 2.44 -22.33
CA ASN A 235 -14.46 3.24 -22.70
C ASN A 235 -15.72 2.95 -21.88
N ARG A 236 -15.69 2.03 -20.91
CA ARG A 236 -16.80 1.87 -19.97
C ARG A 236 -17.06 3.18 -19.23
N SER A 237 -18.34 3.50 -18.99
CA SER A 237 -18.76 4.75 -18.35
C SER A 237 -18.21 4.93 -16.93
N GLN A 238 -18.01 3.83 -16.20
CA GLN A 238 -17.41 3.82 -14.86
C GLN A 238 -15.91 4.14 -14.87
N ILE A 239 -15.18 3.86 -15.96
CA ILE A 239 -13.74 4.18 -16.01
C ILE A 239 -13.60 5.68 -16.23
N LYS A 240 -12.97 6.38 -15.29
CA LYS A 240 -12.78 7.83 -15.33
C LYS A 240 -11.36 8.25 -15.62
N MET A 241 -10.38 7.46 -15.20
CA MET A 241 -8.96 7.72 -15.41
C MET A 241 -8.21 6.43 -15.71
N ILE A 242 -7.05 6.56 -16.35
CA ILE A 242 -6.12 5.47 -16.64
C ILE A 242 -4.83 5.71 -15.86
N GLU A 243 -4.37 4.72 -15.09
CA GLU A 243 -3.13 4.81 -14.31
C GLU A 243 -2.13 3.75 -14.78
N ILE A 244 -1.02 4.17 -15.37
CA ILE A 244 0.08 3.28 -15.75
C ILE A 244 0.94 3.02 -14.52
N LYS A 245 0.92 1.79 -14.01
CA LYS A 245 1.66 1.42 -12.80
C LYS A 245 3.10 1.02 -13.14
N LEU A 246 4.04 1.94 -12.94
CA LEU A 246 5.47 1.68 -13.09
C LEU A 246 6.02 0.84 -11.92
N SER A 247 5.61 1.17 -10.69
CA SER A 247 6.02 0.45 -9.49
C SER A 247 5.03 0.64 -8.34
N GLN A 248 5.22 -0.07 -7.24
CA GLN A 248 4.47 0.12 -5.98
C GLN A 248 5.43 0.14 -4.79
N GLY A 249 5.02 0.80 -3.71
CA GLY A 249 5.83 0.96 -2.50
C GLY A 249 6.40 -0.33 -1.92
N ALA A 250 5.54 -1.33 -1.72
CA ALA A 250 5.93 -2.58 -1.04
C ALA A 250 6.95 -3.45 -1.79
N LYS A 251 7.13 -3.22 -3.10
CA LYS A 251 8.03 -3.97 -3.96
C LYS A 251 8.40 -3.21 -5.24
N PRO A 252 9.15 -2.11 -5.12
CA PRO A 252 9.59 -1.34 -6.27
C PRO A 252 10.49 -2.20 -7.17
N GLY A 253 10.36 -2.08 -8.49
CA GLY A 253 11.15 -2.88 -9.43
C GLY A 253 10.75 -4.36 -9.54
N HIS A 254 9.63 -4.79 -8.94
CA HIS A 254 9.10 -6.15 -9.08
C HIS A 254 7.63 -6.13 -9.55
N GLY A 255 7.26 -7.10 -10.38
CA GLY A 255 5.88 -7.28 -10.84
C GLY A 255 4.90 -7.74 -9.75
N GLY A 256 3.61 -7.58 -10.02
CA GLY A 256 2.52 -8.19 -9.26
C GLY A 256 2.67 -9.71 -9.11
N MET A 257 2.20 -10.25 -7.99
CA MET A 257 2.20 -11.67 -7.70
C MET A 257 0.85 -12.04 -7.11
N LEU A 258 0.19 -13.03 -7.70
CA LEU A 258 -0.99 -13.68 -7.12
C LEU A 258 -0.75 -15.19 -7.10
N PRO A 259 -0.71 -15.82 -5.91
CA PRO A 259 -0.51 -17.27 -5.80
C PRO A 259 -1.59 -18.06 -6.52
N GLY A 260 -1.22 -19.19 -7.14
CA GLY A 260 -2.09 -20.07 -7.92
C GLY A 260 -3.27 -20.62 -7.13
N ALA A 261 -3.10 -20.77 -5.81
CA ALA A 261 -4.19 -21.11 -4.89
C ALA A 261 -5.37 -20.11 -4.96
N LYS A 262 -5.12 -18.85 -5.33
CA LYS A 262 -6.14 -17.81 -5.51
C LYS A 262 -6.59 -17.64 -6.96
N VAL A 263 -5.94 -18.31 -7.91
CA VAL A 263 -6.25 -18.21 -9.35
C VAL A 263 -7.31 -19.26 -9.71
N ASN A 264 -8.55 -19.00 -9.29
CA ASN A 264 -9.72 -19.78 -9.69
C ASN A 264 -10.22 -19.40 -11.09
N ARG A 265 -11.23 -20.10 -11.61
CA ARG A 265 -11.85 -19.83 -12.91
C ARG A 265 -12.26 -18.37 -13.16
N GLU A 266 -12.76 -17.66 -12.14
CA GLU A 266 -13.17 -16.26 -12.27
C GLU A 266 -11.96 -15.32 -12.44
N ILE A 267 -10.88 -15.59 -11.69
CA ILE A 267 -9.62 -14.84 -11.83
C ILE A 267 -8.97 -15.14 -13.17
N ALA A 268 -8.90 -16.41 -13.54
CA ALA A 268 -8.33 -16.88 -14.81
C ALA A 268 -9.01 -16.19 -16.01
N SER A 269 -10.34 -16.19 -16.03
CA SER A 269 -11.14 -15.53 -17.08
C SER A 269 -11.01 -14.01 -17.07
N THR A 270 -11.04 -13.37 -15.89
CA THR A 270 -10.88 -11.91 -15.78
C THR A 270 -9.50 -11.45 -16.25
N ARG A 271 -8.44 -12.21 -15.94
CA ARG A 271 -7.06 -11.83 -16.25
C ARG A 271 -6.58 -12.32 -17.62
N GLY A 272 -7.25 -13.30 -18.23
CA GLY A 272 -6.78 -13.96 -19.45
C GLY A 272 -5.53 -14.80 -19.20
N ILE A 273 -5.56 -15.63 -18.15
CA ILE A 273 -4.47 -16.54 -17.73
C ILE A 273 -5.01 -17.95 -17.43
N PRO A 274 -4.16 -19.00 -17.40
CA PRO A 274 -4.58 -20.33 -16.98
C PRO A 274 -5.00 -20.40 -15.51
N GLU A 275 -5.95 -21.27 -15.19
CA GLU A 275 -6.42 -21.54 -13.83
C GLU A 275 -5.37 -22.32 -13.01
N GLY A 276 -5.30 -22.04 -11.71
CA GLY A 276 -4.47 -22.78 -10.74
C GLY A 276 -2.96 -22.49 -10.78
N LEU A 277 -2.48 -21.68 -11.72
CA LEU A 277 -1.07 -21.32 -11.85
C LEU A 277 -0.77 -19.99 -11.16
N ASP A 278 0.44 -19.87 -10.61
CA ASP A 278 0.94 -18.60 -10.08
C ASP A 278 0.92 -17.53 -11.17
N CYS A 279 0.30 -16.40 -10.84
CA CYS A 279 0.21 -15.25 -11.72
C CYS A 279 1.33 -14.26 -11.37
N LEU A 280 2.45 -14.40 -12.07
CA LEU A 280 3.62 -13.53 -11.94
C LEU A 280 3.63 -12.50 -13.07
N SER A 281 3.69 -11.23 -12.70
CA SER A 281 3.85 -10.15 -13.69
C SER A 281 5.32 -9.90 -13.96
N PRO A 282 5.71 -9.51 -15.19
CA PRO A 282 7.06 -9.03 -15.47
C PRO A 282 7.42 -7.84 -14.55
N ALA A 283 8.71 -7.63 -14.30
CA ALA A 283 9.19 -6.46 -13.56
C ALA A 283 9.06 -5.15 -14.35
N VAL A 284 9.03 -5.24 -15.68
CA VAL A 284 9.04 -4.08 -16.58
C VAL A 284 7.88 -4.13 -17.58
N HIS A 285 7.43 -2.95 -18.01
CA HIS A 285 6.53 -2.84 -19.14
C HIS A 285 7.29 -3.15 -20.43
N ARG A 286 6.74 -4.03 -21.27
CA ARG A 286 7.32 -4.32 -22.60
C ARG A 286 7.07 -3.22 -23.63
N ALA A 287 6.14 -2.31 -23.35
CA ALA A 287 5.68 -1.31 -24.31
C ALA A 287 6.60 -0.08 -24.42
N PHE A 288 7.47 0.14 -23.43
CA PHE A 288 8.36 1.30 -23.37
C PHE A 288 9.61 0.97 -22.55
N ASN A 289 10.70 1.68 -22.84
CA ASN A 289 11.99 1.55 -22.15
C ASN A 289 12.70 2.90 -21.97
N SER A 290 12.05 4.00 -22.34
CA SER A 290 12.56 5.36 -22.22
C SER A 290 11.43 6.33 -21.82
N PRO A 291 11.76 7.52 -21.29
CA PRO A 291 10.79 8.58 -21.05
C PRO A 291 9.91 8.90 -22.27
N LEU A 292 10.50 9.04 -23.46
CA LEU A 292 9.74 9.34 -24.69
C LEU A 292 8.76 8.23 -25.04
N THR A 293 9.20 6.97 -24.99
CA THR A 293 8.34 5.82 -25.33
C THR A 293 7.24 5.61 -24.29
N LEU A 294 7.50 5.93 -23.01
CA LEU A 294 6.47 5.96 -21.95
C LEU A 294 5.40 7.02 -22.24
N LEU A 295 5.80 8.25 -22.58
CA LEU A 295 4.84 9.32 -22.84
C LEU A 295 4.04 9.08 -24.12
N ASN A 296 4.65 8.54 -25.18
CA ASN A 296 3.93 8.08 -26.37
C ASN A 296 2.94 6.96 -26.04
N PHE A 297 3.31 6.04 -25.15
CA PHE A 297 2.41 4.99 -24.70
C PHE A 297 1.22 5.57 -23.91
N ALA A 298 1.46 6.52 -23.01
CA ALA A 298 0.41 7.22 -22.27
C ALA A 298 -0.55 7.97 -23.20
N ASP A 299 -0.02 8.66 -24.21
CA ASP A 299 -0.81 9.35 -25.23
C ASP A 299 -1.65 8.37 -26.06
N LYS A 300 -1.10 7.21 -26.44
CA LYS A 300 -1.87 6.15 -27.09
C LYS A 300 -3.04 5.66 -26.23
N LEU A 301 -2.81 5.44 -24.92
CA LEU A 301 -3.90 5.04 -24.01
C LEU A 301 -4.96 6.14 -23.85
N ARG A 302 -4.55 7.41 -23.89
CA ARG A 302 -5.47 8.56 -23.89
C ARG A 302 -6.39 8.51 -25.11
N HIS A 303 -5.83 8.29 -26.31
CA HIS A 303 -6.63 8.15 -27.53
C HIS A 303 -7.58 6.95 -27.48
N LEU A 304 -7.08 5.76 -27.11
CA LEU A 304 -7.89 4.54 -27.00
C LEU A 304 -8.97 4.62 -25.92
N SER A 305 -8.84 5.49 -24.92
CA SER A 305 -9.82 5.67 -23.85
C SER A 305 -10.85 6.78 -24.14
N GLY A 306 -10.82 7.37 -25.34
CA GLY A 306 -11.72 8.45 -25.72
C GLY A 306 -11.35 9.81 -25.09
N GLY A 307 -10.07 10.01 -24.74
CA GLY A 307 -9.57 11.27 -24.18
C GLY A 307 -9.53 11.34 -22.65
N LYS A 308 -9.72 10.22 -21.94
CA LYS A 308 -9.71 10.20 -20.47
C LYS A 308 -8.34 10.57 -19.90
N PRO A 309 -8.28 11.15 -18.69
CA PRO A 309 -7.03 11.47 -18.04
C PRO A 309 -6.13 10.24 -17.86
N VAL A 310 -4.86 10.37 -18.21
CA VAL A 310 -3.83 9.34 -18.11
C VAL A 310 -2.68 9.83 -17.25
N GLY A 311 -2.32 9.03 -16.24
CA GLY A 311 -1.21 9.30 -15.34
C GLY A 311 -0.36 8.06 -15.10
N ILE A 312 0.68 8.24 -14.28
CA ILE A 312 1.55 7.16 -13.85
C ILE A 312 1.46 6.95 -12.34
N LYS A 313 1.75 5.74 -11.88
CA LYS A 313 2.00 5.43 -10.47
C LYS A 313 3.41 4.89 -10.28
N LEU A 314 4.16 5.47 -9.35
CA LEU A 314 5.51 5.01 -9.02
C LEU A 314 5.85 5.20 -7.54
N CYS A 315 6.55 4.22 -6.99
CA CYS A 315 7.45 4.44 -5.87
C CYS A 315 8.77 4.99 -6.41
N ILE A 316 9.13 6.19 -5.96
CA ILE A 316 10.32 6.89 -6.43
C ILE A 316 11.54 6.14 -5.91
N GLY A 317 12.37 5.65 -6.84
CA GLY A 317 13.69 5.11 -6.57
C GLY A 317 14.75 6.14 -6.92
N HIS A 318 15.39 5.94 -8.07
CA HIS A 318 16.40 6.84 -8.55
C HIS A 318 15.80 8.19 -8.99
N PRO A 319 16.30 9.33 -8.47
CA PRO A 319 15.67 10.62 -8.72
C PRO A 319 15.71 11.03 -10.20
N TRP A 320 16.76 10.66 -10.92
CA TRP A 320 16.94 10.99 -12.33
C TRP A 320 15.85 10.43 -13.25
N GLU A 321 15.18 9.34 -12.88
CA GLU A 321 14.14 8.74 -13.74
C GLU A 321 12.89 9.61 -13.81
N LEU A 322 12.44 10.14 -12.65
CA LEU A 322 11.31 11.08 -12.61
C LEU A 322 11.69 12.39 -13.31
N ILE A 323 12.92 12.88 -13.09
CA ILE A 323 13.42 14.09 -13.74
C ILE A 323 13.42 13.91 -15.27
N ALA A 324 13.87 12.76 -15.77
CA ALA A 324 13.89 12.45 -17.20
C ALA A 324 12.48 12.45 -17.80
N ILE A 325 11.49 11.86 -17.11
CA ILE A 325 10.08 11.90 -17.52
C ILE A 325 9.58 13.35 -17.58
N VAL A 326 9.78 14.12 -16.51
CA VAL A 326 9.32 15.51 -16.42
C VAL A 326 9.95 16.40 -17.48
N LYS A 327 11.27 16.29 -17.69
CA LYS A 327 11.98 17.02 -18.73
C LYS A 327 11.44 16.67 -20.13
N THR A 328 11.21 15.39 -20.39
CA THR A 328 10.64 14.94 -21.67
C THR A 328 9.23 15.49 -21.89
N MET A 329 8.40 15.60 -20.84
CA MET A 329 7.08 16.24 -20.95
C MET A 329 7.19 17.70 -21.40
N VAL A 330 8.18 18.45 -20.91
CA VAL A 330 8.43 19.84 -21.33
C VAL A 330 8.90 19.91 -22.78
N GLU A 331 9.90 19.10 -23.14
CA GLU A 331 10.54 19.12 -24.46
C GLU A 331 9.58 18.70 -25.58
N THR A 332 8.75 17.68 -25.33
CA THR A 332 7.87 17.07 -26.34
C THR A 332 6.44 17.56 -26.30
N ARG A 333 6.02 18.22 -25.21
CA ARG A 333 4.64 18.58 -24.90
C ARG A 333 3.67 17.40 -24.73
N LEU A 334 4.19 16.17 -24.65
CA LEU A 334 3.40 15.00 -24.24
C LEU A 334 3.29 14.99 -22.71
N VAL A 335 2.19 15.52 -22.17
CA VAL A 335 2.03 15.74 -20.73
C VAL A 335 1.06 14.73 -20.11
N LEU A 336 1.47 14.15 -18.98
CA LEU A 336 0.61 13.30 -18.14
C LEU A 336 -0.40 14.17 -17.36
N ASP A 337 -1.56 13.64 -17.00
CA ASP A 337 -2.53 14.39 -16.19
C ASP A 337 -2.24 14.31 -14.69
N PHE A 338 -1.63 13.22 -14.25
CA PHE A 338 -1.29 13.03 -12.85
C PHE A 338 -0.13 12.06 -12.61
N ILE A 339 0.45 12.16 -11.42
CA ILE A 339 1.45 11.24 -10.89
C ILE A 339 0.99 10.78 -9.51
N THR A 340 0.70 9.48 -9.37
CA THR A 340 0.50 8.85 -8.06
C THR A 340 1.86 8.46 -7.48
N VAL A 341 2.29 9.18 -6.45
CA VAL A 341 3.51 8.90 -5.69
C VAL A 341 3.18 7.88 -4.60
N ASP A 342 3.81 6.70 -4.67
CA ASP A 342 3.62 5.60 -3.74
C ASP A 342 4.82 5.47 -2.79
N GLY A 343 4.67 5.73 -1.51
CA GLY A 343 5.75 5.60 -0.53
C GLY A 343 6.20 4.15 -0.35
N ALA A 344 7.49 3.93 -0.10
CA ALA A 344 8.09 2.61 0.14
C ALA A 344 7.36 1.81 1.25
N GLU A 345 6.79 2.50 2.23
CA GLU A 345 5.97 1.96 3.32
C GLU A 345 4.59 1.43 2.90
N GLY A 346 4.28 1.46 1.59
CA GLY A 346 3.05 0.93 1.01
C GLY A 346 2.82 -0.55 1.33
N GLY A 347 1.55 -0.95 1.42
CA GLY A 347 1.18 -2.34 1.69
C GLY A 347 1.17 -3.24 0.45
N THR A 348 1.19 -4.56 0.67
CA THR A 348 0.99 -5.57 -0.39
C THR A 348 0.29 -6.81 0.16
N GLY A 349 -0.35 -7.57 -0.74
CA GLY A 349 -0.85 -8.90 -0.45
C GLY A 349 0.28 -9.94 -0.40
N ALA A 350 1.33 -9.76 -1.19
CA ALA A 350 2.52 -10.62 -1.27
C ALA A 350 3.73 -9.85 -1.86
N ALA A 351 4.85 -9.84 -1.13
CA ALA A 351 6.16 -9.39 -1.58
C ALA A 351 7.27 -10.08 -0.76
N PRO A 352 8.50 -10.19 -1.32
CA PRO A 352 9.69 -10.51 -0.54
C PRO A 352 9.95 -9.45 0.54
N ALA A 353 10.52 -9.85 1.68
CA ALA A 353 10.75 -8.95 2.81
C ALA A 353 11.78 -7.86 2.50
N GLU A 354 12.86 -8.21 1.80
CA GLU A 354 13.92 -7.28 1.42
C GLU A 354 13.41 -6.13 0.55
N PHE A 355 12.40 -6.41 -0.27
CA PHE A 355 11.75 -5.42 -1.12
C PHE A 355 10.86 -4.48 -0.32
N SER A 356 10.18 -4.97 0.71
CA SER A 356 9.29 -4.16 1.54
C SER A 356 10.04 -3.30 2.55
N ASP A 357 11.22 -3.74 3.01
CA ASP A 357 11.92 -3.10 4.11
C ASP A 357 13.06 -2.16 3.65
N HIS A 358 13.57 -2.32 2.42
CA HIS A 358 14.82 -1.65 1.99
C HIS A 358 14.80 -0.99 0.59
N LEU A 359 13.69 -1.05 -0.15
CA LEU A 359 13.62 -0.46 -1.50
C LEU A 359 12.57 0.64 -1.59
N GLY A 360 12.96 1.75 -2.24
CA GLY A 360 12.08 2.90 -2.49
C GLY A 360 12.32 4.08 -1.55
N CYS A 361 11.62 5.17 -1.82
CA CYS A 361 11.66 6.40 -1.03
C CYS A 361 10.40 6.51 -0.14
N PRO A 362 10.54 6.91 1.14
CA PRO A 362 9.40 7.23 2.00
C PRO A 362 8.47 8.27 1.39
N LEU A 363 7.16 8.18 1.66
CA LEU A 363 6.15 8.98 0.98
C LEU A 363 6.38 10.49 1.12
N THR A 364 6.74 10.95 2.32
CA THR A 364 6.93 12.37 2.61
C THR A 364 8.01 12.99 1.70
N ASP A 365 9.19 12.37 1.62
CA ASP A 365 10.29 12.86 0.79
C ASP A 365 9.99 12.72 -0.71
N ALA A 366 9.29 11.66 -1.10
CA ALA A 366 8.89 11.40 -2.47
C ALA A 366 7.88 12.43 -3.00
N VAL A 367 6.87 12.81 -2.20
CA VAL A 367 5.88 13.83 -2.57
C VAL A 367 6.53 15.19 -2.72
N VAL A 368 7.38 15.59 -1.77
CA VAL A 368 8.15 16.84 -1.85
C VAL A 368 8.98 16.89 -3.13
N PHE A 369 9.65 15.79 -3.47
CA PHE A 369 10.48 15.72 -4.67
C PHE A 369 9.64 15.81 -5.96
N ALA A 370 8.53 15.09 -6.04
CA ALA A 370 7.65 15.15 -7.20
C ALA A 370 7.04 16.54 -7.40
N ASP A 371 6.61 17.19 -6.32
CA ASP A 371 6.12 18.57 -6.34
C ASP A 371 7.21 19.54 -6.82
N ASN A 372 8.44 19.40 -6.32
CA ASN A 372 9.58 20.20 -6.77
C ASN A 372 9.91 19.97 -8.26
N CYS A 373 9.92 18.72 -8.73
CA CYS A 373 10.15 18.41 -10.14
C CYS A 373 9.14 19.13 -11.04
N LEU A 374 7.85 19.01 -10.72
CA LEU A 374 6.78 19.61 -11.52
C LEU A 374 6.76 21.13 -11.43
N ARG A 375 6.98 21.71 -10.24
CA ARG A 375 7.07 23.18 -10.07
C ARG A 375 8.27 23.74 -10.82
N GLY A 376 9.46 23.17 -10.61
CA GLY A 376 10.67 23.60 -11.30
C GLY A 376 10.54 23.58 -12.81
N ALA A 377 9.82 22.59 -13.35
CA ALA A 377 9.54 22.45 -14.78
C ALA A 377 8.33 23.27 -15.29
N GLY A 378 7.64 24.03 -14.43
CA GLY A 378 6.47 24.81 -14.81
C GLY A 378 5.21 23.99 -15.12
N LEU A 379 5.16 22.72 -14.70
CA LEU A 379 4.09 21.77 -15.02
C LEU A 379 3.09 21.55 -13.88
N ARG A 380 3.32 22.12 -12.69
CA ARG A 380 2.54 21.81 -11.48
C ARG A 380 1.04 22.14 -11.58
N GLU A 381 0.67 23.17 -12.35
CA GLU A 381 -0.73 23.51 -12.58
C GLU A 381 -1.44 22.46 -13.44
N ARG A 382 -0.71 21.88 -14.41
CA ARG A 382 -1.21 20.91 -15.40
C ARG A 382 -1.19 19.46 -14.91
N VAL A 383 -0.16 19.08 -14.17
CA VAL A 383 0.06 17.71 -13.68
C VAL A 383 -0.25 17.67 -12.19
N LYS A 384 -1.22 16.84 -11.81
CA LYS A 384 -1.61 16.67 -10.40
C LYS A 384 -0.81 15.57 -9.70
N ILE A 385 -0.70 15.63 -8.38
CA ILE A 385 -0.03 14.63 -7.55
C ILE A 385 -1.03 13.93 -6.66
N ALA A 386 -1.08 12.60 -6.71
CA ALA A 386 -1.75 11.79 -5.70
C ALA A 386 -0.71 11.20 -4.73
N ALA A 387 -0.93 11.29 -3.42
CA ALA A 387 -0.10 10.61 -2.44
C ALA A 387 -0.72 9.26 -2.01
N SER A 388 0.09 8.22 -1.95
CA SER A 388 -0.33 6.86 -1.54
C SER A 388 0.79 6.22 -0.72
N GLY A 389 0.49 5.67 0.45
CA GLY A 389 1.52 5.03 1.29
C GLY A 389 1.28 5.25 2.77
N LYS A 390 0.89 4.19 3.49
CA LYS A 390 0.62 4.15 4.94
C LYS A 390 -0.22 5.30 5.55
N LEU A 391 -0.95 6.08 4.76
CA LEU A 391 -1.86 7.14 5.23
C LEU A 391 -3.09 6.52 5.91
N VAL A 392 -3.55 7.12 7.03
CA VAL A 392 -4.71 6.61 7.79
C VAL A 392 -5.68 7.71 8.20
N SER A 393 -5.15 8.81 8.71
CA SER A 393 -5.88 9.83 9.45
C SER A 393 -6.18 11.06 8.59
N ALA A 394 -7.05 11.94 9.11
CA ALA A 394 -7.29 13.24 8.48
C ALA A 394 -6.03 14.13 8.51
N PHE A 395 -5.21 14.03 9.57
CA PHE A 395 -3.94 14.74 9.65
C PHE A 395 -2.95 14.27 8.58
N ASP A 396 -2.90 12.97 8.27
CA ASP A 396 -2.07 12.45 7.18
C ASP A 396 -2.44 13.08 5.83
N ILE A 397 -3.74 13.27 5.56
CA ILE A 397 -4.24 13.95 4.36
C ILE A 397 -3.75 15.39 4.33
N VAL A 398 -4.04 16.15 5.39
CA VAL A 398 -3.64 17.57 5.51
C VAL A 398 -2.14 17.74 5.35
N ARG A 399 -1.35 16.89 6.01
CA ARG A 399 0.11 16.90 5.91
C ARG A 399 0.58 16.70 4.48
N HIS A 400 0.07 15.70 3.77
CA HIS A 400 0.54 15.42 2.41
C HIS A 400 0.03 16.43 1.38
N CYS A 401 -1.15 17.01 1.60
CA CYS A 401 -1.59 18.17 0.81
C CYS A 401 -0.66 19.37 0.98
N ALA A 402 -0.29 19.71 2.23
CA ALA A 402 0.68 20.77 2.51
C ALA A 402 2.06 20.53 1.88
N LEU A 403 2.46 19.28 1.71
CA LEU A 403 3.74 18.90 1.09
C LEU A 403 3.71 18.95 -0.45
N GLY A 404 2.53 18.91 -1.06
CA GLY A 404 2.37 19.06 -2.51
C GLY A 404 1.36 18.11 -3.18
N ALA A 405 0.71 17.21 -2.45
CA ALA A 405 -0.33 16.34 -3.01
C ALA A 405 -1.64 17.10 -3.26
N ASP A 406 -2.30 16.84 -4.39
CA ASP A 406 -3.64 17.36 -4.67
C ASP A 406 -4.74 16.48 -4.07
N TRP A 407 -4.49 15.17 -3.96
CA TRP A 407 -5.35 14.23 -3.24
C TRP A 407 -4.57 13.03 -2.70
N VAL A 408 -5.25 12.16 -1.96
CA VAL A 408 -4.66 10.93 -1.41
C VAL A 408 -5.41 9.66 -1.83
N ASN A 409 -4.69 8.56 -1.91
CA ASN A 409 -5.22 7.24 -2.13
C ASN A 409 -4.91 6.34 -0.93
N MET A 410 -5.96 5.75 -0.32
CA MET A 410 -5.82 4.82 0.79
C MET A 410 -6.25 3.41 0.36
N ALA A 411 -5.48 2.38 0.71
CA ALA A 411 -5.92 0.98 0.55
C ALA A 411 -6.27 0.37 1.91
N ARG A 412 -5.32 0.36 2.84
CA ARG A 412 -5.47 -0.35 4.10
C ARG A 412 -6.59 0.20 5.00
N PRO A 413 -6.76 1.53 5.17
CA PRO A 413 -7.91 2.07 5.90
C PRO A 413 -9.26 1.62 5.34
N PHE A 414 -9.44 1.61 4.02
CA PHE A 414 -10.66 1.06 3.43
C PHE A 414 -10.83 -0.45 3.68
N MET A 415 -9.74 -1.23 3.70
CA MET A 415 -9.81 -2.62 4.15
C MET A 415 -10.20 -2.75 5.63
N PHE A 416 -9.74 -1.84 6.50
CA PHE A 416 -10.19 -1.79 7.90
C PHE A 416 -11.68 -1.41 7.99
N ALA A 417 -12.18 -0.50 7.16
CA ALA A 417 -13.60 -0.18 7.08
C ALA A 417 -14.45 -1.42 6.69
N LEU A 418 -13.94 -2.28 5.79
CA LEU A 418 -14.54 -3.59 5.52
C LEU A 418 -14.50 -4.55 6.72
N GLY A 419 -13.55 -4.37 7.64
CA GLY A 419 -13.36 -5.18 8.85
C GLY A 419 -12.09 -6.01 8.87
N CYS A 420 -11.04 -5.63 8.12
CA CYS A 420 -9.73 -6.28 8.21
C CYS A 420 -9.15 -6.11 9.61
N ILE A 421 -8.70 -7.20 10.23
CA ILE A 421 -8.13 -7.18 11.59
C ILE A 421 -6.61 -7.14 11.62
N GLN A 422 -5.94 -6.95 10.47
CA GLN A 422 -4.47 -7.00 10.35
C GLN A 422 -3.86 -8.39 10.67
N ALA A 423 -4.57 -9.48 10.35
CA ALA A 423 -4.08 -10.85 10.57
C ALA A 423 -2.82 -11.23 9.76
N ARG A 424 -2.44 -10.43 8.75
CA ARG A 424 -1.26 -10.65 7.87
C ARG A 424 -1.25 -12.00 7.13
N SER A 425 -2.37 -12.69 7.02
CA SER A 425 -2.55 -13.95 6.27
C SER A 425 -3.03 -13.74 4.82
N CYS A 426 -2.81 -12.56 4.24
CA CYS A 426 -3.38 -12.17 2.95
C CYS A 426 -2.91 -13.04 1.78
N ALA A 427 -1.64 -13.44 1.78
CA ALA A 427 -1.03 -14.26 0.73
C ALA A 427 -1.47 -15.73 0.80
N SER A 428 -1.83 -16.24 1.98
CA SER A 428 -2.07 -17.67 2.20
C SER A 428 -3.45 -18.12 1.75
N ASP A 429 -4.33 -17.20 1.34
CA ASP A 429 -5.76 -17.44 1.08
C ASP A 429 -6.60 -17.76 2.33
N HIS A 430 -6.01 -17.79 3.53
CA HIS A 430 -6.68 -18.12 4.78
C HIS A 430 -7.10 -16.87 5.58
N CYS A 431 -7.51 -15.80 4.90
CA CYS A 431 -7.97 -14.58 5.56
C CYS A 431 -9.16 -14.90 6.50
N PRO A 432 -9.08 -14.60 7.82
CA PRO A 432 -10.14 -14.96 8.75
C PRO A 432 -11.40 -14.10 8.61
N THR A 433 -11.27 -12.91 8.00
CA THR A 433 -12.38 -11.96 7.83
C THR A 433 -13.06 -12.05 6.47
N GLY A 434 -12.58 -12.92 5.56
CA GLY A 434 -13.14 -13.06 4.22
C GLY A 434 -12.72 -11.96 3.23
N ILE A 435 -11.86 -11.01 3.61
CA ILE A 435 -11.48 -9.87 2.76
C ILE A 435 -10.43 -10.25 1.72
N ALA A 436 -9.34 -10.89 2.14
CA ALA A 436 -8.18 -11.19 1.28
C ALA A 436 -8.09 -12.68 0.93
N THR A 437 -9.16 -13.27 0.42
CA THR A 437 -9.29 -14.70 0.11
C THR A 437 -10.17 -14.94 -1.11
N MET A 438 -9.95 -16.05 -1.82
CA MET A 438 -10.79 -16.55 -2.91
C MET A 438 -11.57 -17.81 -2.51
N ASP A 439 -11.53 -18.21 -1.23
CA ASP A 439 -12.33 -19.29 -0.65
C ASP A 439 -13.77 -18.81 -0.34
N PRO A 440 -14.80 -19.34 -1.03
CA PRO A 440 -16.20 -18.97 -0.80
C PRO A 440 -16.67 -19.23 0.63
N SER A 441 -16.10 -20.24 1.28
CA SER A 441 -16.45 -20.55 2.67
C SER A 441 -16.01 -19.43 3.62
N ARG A 442 -14.98 -18.66 3.27
CA ARG A 442 -14.48 -17.57 4.11
C ARG A 442 -15.17 -16.25 3.81
N TYR A 443 -15.34 -15.90 2.53
CA TYR A 443 -15.90 -14.60 2.18
C TYR A 443 -17.43 -14.53 2.25
N ARG A 444 -18.14 -15.68 2.44
CA ARG A 444 -19.61 -15.71 2.62
C ARG A 444 -20.13 -14.82 3.76
N VAL A 445 -19.28 -14.43 4.70
CA VAL A 445 -19.64 -13.61 5.87
C VAL A 445 -19.62 -12.10 5.58
N LEU A 446 -19.16 -11.68 4.39
CA LEU A 446 -19.12 -10.29 3.99
C LEU A 446 -20.49 -9.85 3.43
N ASP A 447 -21.26 -9.16 4.26
CA ASP A 447 -22.50 -8.48 3.85
C ASP A 447 -22.19 -7.23 3.02
N ILE A 448 -22.43 -7.30 1.71
CA ILE A 448 -22.03 -6.24 0.77
C ILE A 448 -22.69 -4.88 1.09
N PRO A 449 -24.02 -4.77 1.30
CA PRO A 449 -24.64 -3.50 1.67
C PRO A 449 -24.06 -2.87 2.95
N LEU A 450 -23.90 -3.66 4.02
CA LEU A 450 -23.33 -3.18 5.28
C LEU A 450 -21.89 -2.71 5.09
N LYS A 451 -21.08 -3.48 4.36
CA LYS A 451 -19.67 -3.12 4.10
C LYS A 451 -19.56 -1.89 3.20
N ALA A 452 -20.42 -1.74 2.19
CA ALA A 452 -20.46 -0.55 1.34
C ALA A 452 -20.78 0.72 2.16
N ASN A 453 -21.80 0.65 3.04
CA ASN A 453 -22.14 1.77 3.93
C ASN A 453 -20.96 2.15 4.84
N ARG A 454 -20.21 1.15 5.34
CA ARG A 454 -19.00 1.40 6.15
C ARG A 454 -17.88 2.09 5.37
N VAL A 455 -17.68 1.69 4.12
CA VAL A 455 -16.71 2.30 3.21
C VAL A 455 -17.08 3.77 2.93
N ALA A 456 -18.36 4.04 2.62
CA ALA A 456 -18.86 5.40 2.40
C ALA A 456 -18.79 6.28 3.66
N ASN A 457 -19.16 5.73 4.83
CA ASN A 457 -19.07 6.43 6.11
C ASN A 457 -17.61 6.76 6.48
N PHE A 458 -16.68 5.82 6.29
CA PHE A 458 -15.27 6.07 6.56
C PHE A 458 -14.74 7.22 5.71
N HIS A 459 -15.08 7.24 4.42
CA HIS A 459 -14.72 8.33 3.52
C HIS A 459 -15.28 9.67 4.00
N ARG A 460 -16.60 9.80 4.10
CA ARG A 460 -17.28 11.05 4.52
C ARG A 460 -16.77 11.55 5.87
N ASN A 461 -16.80 10.71 6.89
CA ASN A 461 -16.41 11.12 8.25
C ASN A 461 -14.90 11.44 8.35
N THR A 462 -14.07 10.94 7.42
CA THR A 462 -12.66 11.34 7.33
C THR A 462 -12.51 12.71 6.68
N LEU A 463 -13.30 13.02 5.65
CA LEU A 463 -13.30 14.33 5.00
C LEU A 463 -13.91 15.42 5.89
N ASP A 464 -14.96 15.10 6.66
CA ASP A 464 -15.49 16.01 7.69
C ASP A 464 -14.39 16.37 8.70
N ALA A 465 -13.62 15.38 9.17
CA ALA A 465 -12.49 15.61 10.06
C ALA A 465 -11.34 16.39 9.38
N VAL A 466 -11.15 16.26 8.06
CA VAL A 466 -10.21 17.12 7.32
C VAL A 466 -10.71 18.57 7.37
N GLY A 467 -11.99 18.81 7.06
CA GLY A 467 -12.63 20.13 7.12
C GLY A 467 -12.51 20.79 8.49
N GLU A 468 -12.76 20.03 9.57
CA GLU A 468 -12.56 20.51 10.94
C GLU A 468 -11.09 20.91 11.21
N LEU A 469 -10.12 20.08 10.79
CA LEU A 469 -8.69 20.37 11.00
C LEU A 469 -8.22 21.62 10.26
N ILE A 470 -8.54 21.74 8.97
CA ILE A 470 -8.11 22.91 8.19
C ILE A 470 -8.89 24.16 8.61
N GLY A 471 -10.16 24.02 9.01
CA GLY A 471 -10.97 25.11 9.56
C GLY A 471 -10.39 25.65 10.87
N ALA A 472 -9.96 24.75 11.77
CA ALA A 472 -9.24 25.11 12.99
C ALA A 472 -7.90 25.82 12.71
N ALA A 473 -7.26 25.51 11.59
CA ALA A 473 -6.06 26.21 11.11
C ALA A 473 -6.37 27.51 10.35
N GLY A 474 -7.64 27.91 10.20
CA GLY A 474 -8.04 29.12 9.47
C GLY A 474 -7.94 29.00 7.94
N ILE A 475 -7.95 27.77 7.42
CA ILE A 475 -7.73 27.45 6.00
C ILE A 475 -9.05 26.95 5.39
N HIS A 476 -9.50 27.60 4.32
CA HIS A 476 -10.81 27.29 3.70
C HIS A 476 -10.81 26.07 2.77
N HIS A 477 -9.66 25.66 2.24
CA HIS A 477 -9.57 24.56 1.27
C HIS A 477 -8.21 23.85 1.34
N PRO A 478 -8.12 22.52 1.18
CA PRO A 478 -6.84 21.79 1.20
C PRO A 478 -5.81 22.28 0.18
N SER A 479 -6.24 22.83 -0.97
CA SER A 479 -5.32 23.40 -1.97
C SER A 479 -4.61 24.68 -1.51
N ALA A 480 -5.08 25.32 -0.44
CA ALA A 480 -4.41 26.47 0.18
C ALA A 480 -3.34 26.03 1.21
N LEU A 481 -3.27 24.73 1.52
CA LEU A 481 -2.21 24.19 2.35
C LEU A 481 -0.87 24.36 1.63
N THR A 482 0.11 24.81 2.40
CA THR A 482 1.51 24.91 2.02
C THR A 482 2.37 24.34 3.14
N ARG A 483 3.64 24.06 2.85
CA ARG A 483 4.61 23.49 3.81
C ARG A 483 4.74 24.32 5.11
N ARG A 484 4.38 25.61 5.10
CA ARG A 484 4.36 26.49 6.28
C ARG A 484 3.37 26.09 7.37
N HIS A 485 2.34 25.31 7.03
CA HIS A 485 1.31 24.93 7.99
C HIS A 485 1.71 23.71 8.82
N ILE A 486 2.67 22.92 8.34
CA ILE A 486 3.15 21.72 9.03
C ILE A 486 4.40 22.09 9.80
N VAL A 487 4.37 21.82 11.10
CA VAL A 487 5.52 21.97 11.99
C VAL A 487 6.07 20.58 12.29
N ARG A 488 7.39 20.44 12.34
CA ARG A 488 8.07 19.21 12.72
C ARG A 488 9.14 19.51 13.76
N ARG A 489 9.19 18.64 14.76
CA ARG A 489 10.28 18.58 15.74
C ARG A 489 11.45 17.80 15.13
N LEU A 490 12.60 18.43 15.01
CA LEU A 490 13.82 17.76 14.53
C LEU A 490 14.67 17.24 15.69
N SER A 491 14.62 17.92 16.83
CA SER A 491 15.30 17.51 18.06
C SER A 491 14.59 18.08 19.29
N GLY A 492 15.11 17.79 20.49
CA GLY A 492 14.58 18.36 21.74
C GLY A 492 14.51 19.90 21.75
N SER A 493 15.41 20.58 21.03
CA SER A 493 15.50 22.05 20.98
C SER A 493 15.18 22.67 19.63
N GLU A 494 15.01 21.87 18.57
CA GLU A 494 14.78 22.38 17.21
C GLU A 494 13.40 22.01 16.69
N ILE A 495 12.62 23.06 16.39
CA ILE A 495 11.27 22.98 15.82
C ILE A 495 11.26 23.87 14.59
N LEU A 496 10.98 23.29 13.43
CA LEU A 496 10.95 24.00 12.15
C LEU A 496 9.63 23.75 11.44
N LEU A 497 9.25 24.71 10.60
CA LEU A 497 8.20 24.52 9.62
C LEU A 497 8.71 23.61 8.48
N ALA A 498 7.81 22.85 7.85
CA ALA A 498 8.22 21.98 6.75
C ALA A 498 8.79 22.76 5.55
N ASP A 499 8.47 24.05 5.38
CA ASP A 499 9.08 24.91 4.35
C ASP A 499 10.54 25.28 4.64
N GLN A 500 10.98 25.18 5.90
CA GLN A 500 12.36 25.39 6.31
C GLN A 500 13.19 24.10 6.25
N ILE A 501 12.52 22.94 6.30
CA ILE A 501 13.16 21.62 6.29
C ILE A 501 13.39 21.14 4.85
N TYR A 502 12.36 21.25 4.01
CA TYR A 502 12.39 20.71 2.67
C TYR A 502 12.82 21.76 1.63
N PRO A 503 13.65 21.38 0.64
CA PRO A 503 14.05 22.32 -0.41
C PRO A 503 12.82 22.81 -1.18
N SER A 504 12.75 24.12 -1.41
CA SER A 504 11.70 24.74 -2.23
C SER A 504 12.25 25.12 -3.60
N ILE A 505 11.35 25.20 -4.58
CA ILE A 505 11.69 25.61 -5.94
C ILE A 505 10.53 26.44 -6.50
N ALA A 506 10.85 27.55 -7.15
CA ALA A 506 9.86 28.41 -7.80
C ALA A 506 9.34 27.78 -9.09
N ASN A 507 8.17 28.24 -9.55
CA ASN A 507 7.57 27.74 -10.78
C ASN A 507 8.45 28.09 -11.99
N GLY A 508 8.86 27.11 -12.77
CA GLY A 508 9.72 27.30 -13.95
C GLY A 508 11.19 27.61 -13.65
N GLN A 509 11.64 27.49 -12.39
CA GLN A 509 13.00 27.86 -11.99
C GLN A 509 14.10 27.06 -12.72
N LEU A 510 13.79 25.85 -13.21
CA LEU A 510 14.75 25.02 -13.96
C LEU A 510 15.13 25.62 -15.34
N PHE A 511 14.46 26.68 -15.76
CA PHE A 511 14.76 27.42 -17.00
C PHE A 511 15.35 28.81 -16.73
N THR A 512 15.77 29.07 -15.49
CA THR A 512 16.37 30.33 -15.06
C THR A 512 17.83 30.11 -14.63
N ASP A 513 18.61 31.19 -14.56
CA ASP A 513 19.98 31.16 -14.04
C ASP A 513 20.03 31.18 -12.49
N GLU A 514 18.88 31.14 -11.81
CA GLU A 514 18.81 31.17 -10.35
C GLU A 514 19.28 29.84 -9.73
N PRO A 515 20.01 29.87 -8.59
CA PRO A 515 20.44 28.65 -7.91
C PRO A 515 19.26 27.75 -7.51
N ILE A 516 19.35 26.46 -7.84
CA ILE A 516 18.34 25.46 -7.49
C ILE A 516 18.65 24.88 -6.11
N ALA A 517 17.74 25.05 -5.15
CA ALA A 517 17.92 24.57 -3.78
C ALA A 517 17.80 23.04 -3.63
N ASP A 518 17.03 22.36 -4.49
CA ASP A 518 16.94 20.89 -4.48
C ASP A 518 18.16 20.28 -5.17
N PRO A 519 19.09 19.63 -4.44
CA PRO A 519 20.34 19.15 -5.01
C PRO A 519 20.12 18.07 -6.07
N ARG A 520 19.02 17.31 -6.00
CA ARG A 520 18.71 16.27 -6.99
C ARG A 520 18.40 16.91 -8.34
N LEU A 521 17.62 17.99 -8.35
CA LEU A 521 17.30 18.73 -9.56
C LEU A 521 18.53 19.46 -10.11
N ALA A 522 19.28 20.16 -9.25
CA ALA A 522 20.49 20.87 -9.63
C ALA A 522 21.54 19.96 -10.30
N VAL A 523 21.65 18.71 -9.84
CA VAL A 523 22.63 17.75 -10.38
C VAL A 523 22.14 17.08 -11.66
N TYR A 524 20.88 16.64 -11.71
CA TYR A 524 20.42 15.71 -12.73
C TYR A 524 19.62 16.34 -13.87
N TRP A 525 19.09 17.56 -13.75
CA TRP A 525 18.26 18.17 -14.80
C TRP A 525 18.96 18.19 -16.17
N ASP A 526 20.24 18.57 -16.21
CA ASP A 526 21.03 18.63 -17.44
C ASP A 526 21.67 17.28 -17.82
N ARG A 527 21.57 16.28 -16.94
CA ARG A 527 22.17 14.95 -17.13
C ARG A 527 21.15 13.91 -17.56
N VAL A 528 19.92 14.28 -17.86
CA VAL A 528 18.89 13.36 -18.34
C VAL A 528 18.30 13.85 -19.65
N GLY A 529 17.73 12.91 -20.39
CA GLY A 529 17.09 13.17 -21.68
C GLY A 529 16.02 12.13 -21.97
N GLN A 530 15.41 12.26 -23.14
CA GLN A 530 14.20 11.51 -23.52
C GLN A 530 14.44 10.04 -23.94
N ASP A 531 15.67 9.68 -24.29
CA ASP A 531 16.00 8.40 -24.93
C ASP A 531 16.28 7.25 -23.95
N GLN A 532 16.58 7.56 -22.69
CA GLN A 532 16.89 6.56 -21.65
C GLN A 532 16.53 7.08 -20.26
N PHE A 533 16.19 6.18 -19.35
CA PHE A 533 15.94 6.54 -17.95
C PHE A 533 17.21 6.86 -17.16
N SER A 534 18.34 6.23 -17.52
CA SER A 534 19.64 6.48 -16.88
C SER A 534 20.21 7.86 -17.26
N PRO A 535 20.98 8.49 -16.37
CA PRO A 535 21.64 9.75 -16.71
C PRO A 535 22.62 9.56 -17.86
N ILE A 536 22.74 10.60 -18.68
CA ILE A 536 23.74 10.75 -19.73
C ILE A 536 25.08 10.98 -19.01
N THR A 537 25.97 10.00 -19.05
CA THR A 537 27.34 10.18 -18.59
C THR A 537 28.00 11.25 -19.45
N PRO A 538 28.60 12.31 -18.88
CA PRO A 538 29.41 13.22 -19.67
C PRO A 538 30.50 12.41 -20.37
N VAL A 539 30.69 12.62 -21.67
CA VAL A 539 31.93 12.17 -22.33
C VAL A 539 33.06 12.85 -21.57
N GLU A 540 33.97 12.07 -20.98
CA GLU A 540 35.15 12.61 -20.30
C GLU A 540 35.97 13.44 -21.31
N GLY A 541 35.72 14.75 -21.35
CA GLY A 541 36.70 15.73 -21.80
C GLY A 541 37.76 15.91 -20.70
N PRO A 542 38.99 16.32 -21.03
CA PRO A 542 40.06 16.43 -20.05
C PRO A 542 39.60 17.34 -18.90
N ALA A 543 39.73 16.84 -17.67
CA ALA A 543 39.28 17.50 -16.47
C ALA A 543 39.77 18.96 -16.42
N GLY A 544 38.85 19.90 -16.63
CA GLY A 544 39.08 21.30 -16.30
C GLY A 544 39.36 21.44 -14.80
N PRO A 545 40.16 22.42 -14.38
CA PRO A 545 40.65 22.49 -13.01
C PRO A 545 39.48 22.61 -12.04
N VAL A 546 39.41 21.63 -11.12
CA VAL A 546 38.50 21.62 -9.98
C VAL A 546 38.77 22.88 -9.16
N ALA A 547 37.77 23.76 -9.05
CA ALA A 547 37.84 24.91 -8.16
C ALA A 547 38.00 24.41 -6.72
N GLN A 548 39.14 24.75 -6.10
CA GLN A 548 39.38 24.42 -4.70
C GLN A 548 38.37 25.14 -3.79
N PRO A 549 37.93 24.50 -2.69
CA PRO A 549 37.12 25.17 -1.69
C PRO A 549 37.93 26.32 -1.09
N ARG A 550 37.33 27.52 -1.04
CA ARG A 550 37.89 28.64 -0.29
C ARG A 550 37.91 28.25 1.18
N ASN A 551 39.09 27.90 1.69
CA ASN A 551 39.35 27.87 3.11
C ASN A 551 39.06 29.27 3.67
N SER A 552 38.09 29.36 4.56
CA SER A 552 37.91 30.48 5.47
C SER A 552 39.05 30.48 6.49
N ILE A 553 39.95 31.46 6.39
CA ILE A 553 40.80 31.90 7.49
C ILE A 553 40.62 33.41 7.58
N ASP A 554 39.83 33.80 8.58
CA ASP A 554 39.88 34.98 9.47
C ASP A 554 38.47 35.43 9.88
#